data_AF-A0A956YJZ6-F1
#
_entry.id   AF-A0A956YJZ6-F1
#
_cell.length_a   1.000
_cell.length_b   1.000
_cell.length_c   1.000
_cell.angle_alpha   90.00
_cell.angle_beta   90.00
_cell.angle_gamma   90.00
#
_symmetry.space_group_name_H-M   'P 1'
#
loop_
_entity.id
_entity.type
_entity.pdbx_description
1 polymer ?
#
loop_
_entity_poly.entity_id
_entity_poly.type
_entity_poly.pdbx_seq_one_letter_code
_entity_poly.pdbx_strand_id
1 'polypeptide(L)'
;HHFGWDQPYGNEVRYMVMHPGPDARFAQWCIDKKIKWIGVDCGSADHPMNTKIRDWMPAQAEDADAHFQKKYGKSLANYFTKDMYQMMHLWMFDKGIIHAECVGGDIDLLVNRRVPVGCFPWRFVDGEASIARIVAMVDDDEYEQLMARKAQMPKTKFGDCYDPVHVERLGGRGSVY
;
A
#
# COMPACT_ATOMS: atom_id res chain seq x y z
N HIS A 1 2.85 -4.84 -2.36
CA HIS A 1 3.85 -5.16 -3.37
C HIS A 1 3.54 -6.51 -3.98
N HIS A 2 3.31 -7.55 -3.16
CA HIS A 2 3.00 -8.94 -3.55
C HIS A 2 2.00 -9.20 -4.71
N PHE A 3 1.03 -8.32 -4.91
CA PHE A 3 -0.01 -8.50 -5.94
C PHE A 3 0.13 -7.55 -7.13
N GLY A 4 1.22 -6.78 -7.18
CA GLY A 4 1.57 -5.92 -8.30
C GLY A 4 1.78 -6.73 -9.59
N TRP A 5 1.64 -6.06 -10.74
CA TRP A 5 1.77 -6.67 -12.07
C TRP A 5 3.14 -7.33 -12.30
N ASP A 6 4.15 -6.89 -11.56
CA ASP A 6 5.55 -7.31 -11.63
C ASP A 6 5.83 -8.59 -10.80
N GLN A 7 4.86 -9.05 -10.02
CA GLN A 7 5.01 -10.17 -9.10
C GLN A 7 4.45 -11.49 -9.67
N PRO A 8 5.00 -12.66 -9.27
CA PRO A 8 4.45 -13.97 -9.65
C PRO A 8 2.98 -14.19 -9.23
N TYR A 9 2.52 -13.50 -8.19
CA TYR A 9 1.15 -13.53 -7.70
C TYR A 9 0.32 -12.33 -8.17
N GLY A 10 0.73 -11.68 -9.26
CA GLY A 10 0.07 -10.51 -9.81
C GLY A 10 -1.45 -10.69 -9.96
N ASN A 11 -2.19 -9.77 -9.36
CA ASN A 11 -3.64 -9.68 -9.40
C ASN A 11 -4.02 -8.19 -9.26
N GLU A 12 -4.26 -7.54 -10.40
CA GLU A 12 -4.48 -6.10 -10.46
C GLU A 12 -5.73 -5.66 -9.70
N VAL A 13 -6.81 -6.45 -9.75
CA VAL A 13 -8.03 -6.16 -8.97
C VAL A 13 -7.70 -6.20 -7.49
N ARG A 14 -6.98 -7.22 -7.04
CA ARG A 14 -6.58 -7.31 -5.63
C ARG A 14 -5.68 -6.15 -5.22
N TYR A 15 -4.75 -5.75 -6.08
CA TYR A 15 -3.77 -4.71 -5.80
C TYR A 15 -4.35 -3.29 -5.82
N MET A 16 -5.26 -3.01 -6.75
CA MET A 16 -5.82 -1.66 -6.99
C MET A 16 -7.20 -1.46 -6.37
N VAL A 17 -7.99 -2.52 -6.15
CA VAL A 17 -9.41 -2.43 -5.76
C VAL A 17 -9.68 -3.06 -4.40
N MET A 18 -8.95 -4.11 -4.03
CA MET A 18 -9.19 -4.86 -2.78
C MET A 18 -8.08 -4.65 -1.74
N HIS A 19 -7.27 -3.61 -1.90
CA HIS A 19 -6.19 -3.31 -0.98
C HIS A 19 -6.72 -2.69 0.32
N PRO A 20 -5.98 -2.83 1.44
CA PRO A 20 -6.37 -2.18 2.68
C PRO A 20 -6.23 -0.66 2.57
N GLY A 21 -6.87 0.04 3.48
CA GLY A 21 -6.65 1.46 3.70
C GLY A 21 -7.07 1.86 5.11
N PRO A 22 -6.51 2.97 5.63
CA PRO A 22 -6.79 3.47 6.97
C PRO A 22 -8.22 4.01 7.10
N ASP A 23 -8.56 4.44 8.31
CA ASP A 23 -9.71 5.31 8.60
C ASP A 23 -9.25 6.64 9.22
N ALA A 24 -10.21 7.50 9.56
CA ALA A 24 -9.97 8.83 10.12
C ALA A 24 -9.05 8.84 11.36
N ARG A 25 -9.03 7.75 12.15
CA ARG A 25 -8.18 7.65 13.34
C ARG A 25 -6.71 7.63 12.98
N PHE A 26 -6.36 6.96 11.89
CA PHE A 26 -4.98 6.91 11.41
C PHE A 26 -4.57 8.25 10.78
N ALA A 27 -5.46 8.90 10.04
CA ALA A 27 -5.21 10.24 9.51
C ALA A 27 -4.89 11.24 10.66
N GLN A 28 -5.71 11.24 11.71
CA GLN A 28 -5.47 12.06 12.90
C GLN A 28 -4.15 11.69 13.59
N TRP A 29 -3.86 10.41 13.75
CA TRP A 29 -2.60 9.95 14.33
C TRP A 29 -1.38 10.43 13.54
N CYS A 30 -1.43 10.41 12.20
CA CYS A 30 -0.36 10.93 11.34
C CYS A 30 -0.13 12.43 11.57
N ILE A 31 -1.20 13.21 11.71
CA ILE A 31 -1.14 14.64 12.05
C ILE A 31 -0.49 14.85 13.42
N ASP A 32 -0.97 14.14 14.44
CA ASP A 32 -0.48 14.27 15.82
C ASP A 32 0.99 13.87 15.94
N LYS A 33 1.41 12.84 15.21
CA LYS A 33 2.81 12.38 15.13
C LYS A 33 3.68 13.23 14.22
N LYS A 34 3.12 14.21 13.50
CA LYS A 34 3.83 15.05 12.54
C LYS A 34 4.58 14.21 11.49
N ILE A 35 3.93 13.15 11.03
CA ILE A 35 4.44 12.29 9.96
C ILE A 35 4.68 13.16 8.72
N LYS A 36 5.81 12.95 8.04
CA LYS A 36 6.18 13.73 6.85
C LYS A 36 5.57 13.17 5.59
N TRP A 37 5.63 11.85 5.44
CA TRP A 37 5.03 11.13 4.34
C TRP A 37 4.84 9.67 4.75
N ILE A 38 3.98 8.96 4.03
CA ILE A 38 3.77 7.52 4.18
C ILE A 38 4.03 6.81 2.86
N GLY A 39 4.50 5.56 2.92
CA GLY A 39 4.62 4.68 1.76
C GLY A 39 3.65 3.51 1.89
N VAL A 40 2.88 3.22 0.85
CA VAL A 40 1.98 2.06 0.80
C VAL A 40 2.32 1.19 -0.40
N ASP A 41 2.26 -0.11 -0.18
CA ASP A 41 2.60 -1.12 -1.18
C ASP A 41 1.37 -1.58 -1.98
N CYS A 42 0.45 -0.65 -2.24
CA CYS A 42 -0.81 -0.86 -2.94
C CYS A 42 -1.19 0.35 -3.80
N GLY A 43 -2.31 0.22 -4.52
CA GLY A 43 -2.77 1.23 -5.48
C GLY A 43 -3.08 2.59 -4.89
N SER A 44 -3.48 2.67 -3.62
CA SER A 44 -3.69 3.95 -2.96
C SER A 44 -3.50 3.93 -1.44
N ALA A 45 -3.17 5.09 -0.85
CA ALA A 45 -3.19 5.28 0.59
C ALA A 45 -4.61 5.31 1.18
N ASP A 46 -5.65 5.61 0.40
CA ASP A 46 -7.05 5.54 0.83
C ASP A 46 -7.65 4.14 0.61
N HIS A 47 -8.56 3.70 1.49
CA HIS A 47 -9.29 2.47 1.24
C HIS A 47 -10.15 2.60 -0.03
N PRO A 48 -10.15 1.65 -0.99
CA PRO A 48 -10.88 1.79 -2.27
C PRO A 48 -12.38 2.05 -2.12
N MET A 49 -13.01 1.43 -1.11
CA MET A 49 -14.43 1.66 -0.77
C MET A 49 -14.74 3.07 -0.21
N ASN A 50 -13.71 3.87 0.05
CA ASN A 50 -13.78 5.27 0.47
C ASN A 50 -13.41 6.25 -0.66
N THR A 51 -13.28 5.75 -1.89
CA THR A 51 -12.96 6.54 -3.09
C THR A 51 -13.99 6.27 -4.19
N LYS A 52 -13.78 6.86 -5.37
CA LYS A 52 -14.62 6.62 -6.54
C LYS A 52 -14.59 5.17 -7.04
N ILE A 53 -13.58 4.38 -6.65
CA ILE A 53 -13.46 2.96 -7.00
C ILE A 53 -14.70 2.18 -6.57
N ARG A 54 -15.32 2.54 -5.44
CA ARG A 54 -16.58 1.94 -4.99
C ARG A 54 -17.68 1.93 -6.07
N ASP A 55 -17.78 3.02 -6.83
CA ASP A 55 -18.81 3.15 -7.88
C ASP A 55 -18.37 2.47 -9.18
N TRP A 56 -17.06 2.46 -9.46
CA TRP A 56 -16.49 1.87 -10.68
C TRP A 56 -16.35 0.34 -10.61
N MET A 57 -16.33 -0.23 -9.40
CA MET A 57 -16.15 -1.66 -9.15
C MET A 57 -17.32 -2.23 -8.31
N PRO A 58 -18.56 -2.23 -8.86
CA PRO A 58 -19.76 -2.54 -8.09
C PRO A 58 -19.80 -3.97 -7.55
N ALA A 59 -19.22 -4.95 -8.26
CA ALA A 59 -19.14 -6.33 -7.78
C ALA A 59 -18.27 -6.43 -6.51
N GLN A 60 -17.10 -5.79 -6.51
CA GLN A 60 -16.21 -5.77 -5.35
C GLN A 60 -16.80 -4.93 -4.20
N ALA A 61 -17.58 -3.89 -4.52
CA ALA A 61 -18.32 -3.13 -3.52
C ALA A 61 -19.41 -3.96 -2.85
N GLU A 62 -20.13 -4.81 -3.61
CA GLU A 62 -21.12 -5.76 -3.07
C GLU A 62 -20.45 -6.80 -2.16
N ASP A 63 -19.35 -7.40 -2.60
CA ASP A 63 -18.58 -8.36 -1.79
C ASP A 63 -18.06 -7.73 -0.49
N ALA A 64 -17.54 -6.51 -0.58
CA ALA A 64 -17.06 -5.77 0.59
C ALA A 64 -18.23 -5.38 1.52
N ASP A 65 -19.41 -5.03 1.01
CA ASP A 65 -20.59 -4.75 1.82
C ASP A 65 -21.08 -5.99 2.55
N ALA A 66 -21.19 -7.12 1.86
CA ALA A 66 -21.52 -8.40 2.45
C ALA A 66 -20.52 -8.80 3.55
N HIS A 67 -19.22 -8.59 3.31
CA HIS A 67 -18.19 -8.82 4.31
C HIS A 67 -18.37 -7.92 5.54
N PHE A 68 -18.61 -6.63 5.34
CA PHE A 68 -18.81 -5.66 6.43
C PHE A 68 -20.06 -5.97 7.24
N GLN A 69 -21.17 -6.31 6.59
CA GLN A 69 -22.40 -6.71 7.26
C GLN A 69 -22.16 -7.97 8.11
N LYS A 70 -21.52 -9.00 7.54
CA LYS A 70 -21.24 -10.26 8.25
C LYS A 70 -20.29 -10.07 9.43
N LYS A 71 -19.24 -9.27 9.27
CA LYS A 71 -18.16 -9.15 10.27
C LYS A 71 -18.45 -8.09 11.34
N TYR A 72 -19.09 -6.98 10.95
CA TYR A 72 -19.26 -5.81 11.81
C TYR A 72 -20.73 -5.45 12.06
N GLY A 73 -21.69 -6.14 11.42
CA GLY A 73 -23.11 -5.84 11.55
C GLY A 73 -23.52 -4.47 10.96
N LYS A 74 -22.69 -3.91 10.06
CA LYS A 74 -22.90 -2.60 9.44
C LYS A 74 -22.56 -2.67 7.96
N SER A 75 -23.27 -1.90 7.14
CA SER A 75 -22.93 -1.73 5.73
C SER A 75 -21.65 -0.91 5.56
N LEU A 76 -21.03 -0.99 4.38
CA LEU A 76 -19.93 -0.11 3.97
C LEU A 76 -20.32 1.36 4.08
N ALA A 77 -21.56 1.72 3.73
CA ALA A 77 -22.02 3.12 3.79
C ALA A 77 -22.01 3.69 5.20
N ASN A 78 -22.20 2.85 6.22
CA ASN A 78 -22.13 3.27 7.62
C ASN A 78 -20.69 3.40 8.13
N TYR A 79 -19.72 2.76 7.46
CA TYR A 79 -18.31 2.80 7.84
C TYR A 79 -17.54 3.85 7.06
N PHE A 80 -17.70 3.91 5.74
CA PHE A 80 -17.12 4.90 4.83
C PHE A 80 -18.18 5.94 4.48
N THR A 81 -18.34 6.89 5.40
CA THR A 81 -19.26 8.01 5.25
C THR A 81 -18.66 9.12 4.39
N LYS A 82 -19.51 9.99 3.86
CA LYS A 82 -19.11 11.03 2.89
C LYS A 82 -18.07 12.01 3.45
N ASP A 83 -18.10 12.30 4.75
CA ASP A 83 -17.14 13.17 5.41
C ASP A 83 -15.71 12.59 5.39
N MET A 84 -15.57 11.26 5.33
CA MET A 84 -14.27 10.58 5.26
C MET A 84 -13.77 10.37 3.83
N TYR A 85 -14.53 10.76 2.80
CA TYR A 85 -14.18 10.50 1.39
C TYR A 85 -12.75 10.95 1.07
N GLN A 86 -11.92 10.04 0.55
CA GLN A 86 -10.51 10.29 0.23
C GLN A 86 -9.71 11.04 1.31
N MET A 87 -9.97 10.75 2.59
CA MET A 87 -9.36 11.47 3.71
C MET A 87 -7.83 11.52 3.65
N MET A 88 -7.15 10.45 3.17
CA MET A 88 -5.70 10.47 3.12
C MET A 88 -5.20 11.49 2.10
N HIS A 89 -5.95 11.77 1.04
CA HIS A 89 -5.63 12.85 0.09
C HIS A 89 -6.14 14.21 0.60
N LEU A 90 -7.43 14.31 0.88
CA LEU A 90 -8.11 15.59 1.12
C LEU A 90 -7.80 16.21 2.48
N TRP A 91 -7.56 15.40 3.52
CA TRP A 91 -7.28 15.94 4.85
C TRP A 91 -5.79 16.16 5.10
N MET A 92 -4.91 15.52 4.33
CA MET A 92 -3.49 15.40 4.67
C MET A 92 -2.57 16.22 3.75
N PHE A 93 -2.88 16.34 2.46
CA PHE A 93 -1.98 16.98 1.50
C PHE A 93 -1.82 18.48 1.75
N ASP A 94 -2.89 19.18 2.15
CA ASP A 94 -2.85 20.59 2.54
C ASP A 94 -1.94 20.85 3.76
N LYS A 95 -1.68 19.82 4.57
CA LYS A 95 -0.77 19.84 5.72
C LYS A 95 0.65 19.38 5.38
N GLY A 96 0.91 19.08 4.10
CA GLY A 96 2.19 18.59 3.62
C GLY A 96 2.50 17.15 4.02
N ILE A 97 1.49 16.36 4.40
CA ILE A 97 1.64 14.93 4.70
C ILE A 97 1.27 14.13 3.44
N ILE A 98 2.28 13.85 2.63
CA ILE A 98 2.11 13.24 1.30
C ILE A 98 2.30 11.71 1.33
N HIS A 99 2.02 11.04 0.22
CA HIS A 99 2.18 9.59 0.12
C HIS A 99 3.05 9.18 -1.08
N ALA A 100 3.70 8.03 -0.94
CA ALA A 100 4.19 7.23 -2.05
C ALA A 100 3.31 5.99 -2.17
N GLU A 101 2.64 5.85 -3.30
CA GLU A 101 1.79 4.71 -3.62
C GLU A 101 2.53 3.75 -4.54
N CYS A 102 2.05 2.52 -4.63
CA CYS A 102 2.70 1.44 -5.38
C CYS A 102 4.16 1.17 -4.98
N VAL A 103 4.51 1.33 -3.71
CA VAL A 103 5.86 1.02 -3.23
C VAL A 103 6.11 -0.48 -3.39
N GLY A 104 7.22 -0.82 -4.04
CA GLY A 104 7.62 -2.20 -4.32
C GLY A 104 9.10 -2.42 -4.06
N GLY A 105 9.68 -3.43 -4.70
CA GLY A 105 11.07 -3.84 -4.50
C GLY A 105 11.23 -4.84 -3.35
N ASP A 106 12.38 -4.79 -2.69
CA ASP A 106 12.80 -5.79 -1.68
C ASP A 106 12.19 -5.55 -0.28
N ILE A 107 10.91 -5.17 -0.20
CA ILE A 107 10.24 -4.77 1.07
C ILE A 107 10.30 -5.88 2.12
N ASP A 108 10.19 -7.15 1.71
CA ASP A 108 10.22 -8.30 2.64
C ASP A 108 11.55 -8.45 3.41
N LEU A 109 12.63 -7.82 2.97
CA LEU A 109 13.89 -7.77 3.72
C LEU A 109 13.79 -6.90 4.99
N LEU A 110 12.84 -5.98 5.03
CA LEU A 110 12.78 -4.88 6.00
C LEU A 110 11.50 -4.84 6.84
N VAL A 111 10.67 -5.89 6.78
CA VAL A 111 9.42 -5.98 7.56
C VAL A 111 9.70 -5.87 9.06
N ASN A 112 8.90 -5.06 9.75
CA ASN A 112 9.01 -4.77 11.19
C ASN A 112 10.34 -4.12 11.63
N ARG A 113 10.96 -3.34 10.75
CA ARG A 113 12.23 -2.64 11.05
C ARG A 113 12.07 -1.13 10.99
N ARG A 114 12.93 -0.43 11.73
CA ARG A 114 13.12 1.02 11.65
C ARG A 114 14.43 1.27 10.93
N VAL A 115 14.35 1.89 9.75
CA VAL A 115 15.50 2.24 8.92
C VAL A 115 15.31 3.63 8.32
N PRO A 116 16.39 4.37 8.03
CA PRO A 116 16.30 5.57 7.19
C PRO A 116 15.76 5.22 5.80
N VAL A 117 14.77 5.99 5.34
CA VAL A 117 14.16 5.82 4.02
C VAL A 117 14.32 7.13 3.24
N GLY A 118 14.91 7.03 2.04
CA GLY A 118 15.03 8.13 1.10
C GLY A 118 14.02 7.99 -0.05
N CYS A 119 13.42 9.11 -0.46
CA CYS A 119 12.55 9.19 -1.63
C CYS A 119 13.16 10.19 -2.62
N PHE A 120 13.41 9.73 -3.85
CA PHE A 120 14.07 10.47 -4.92
C PHE A 120 13.14 10.57 -6.14
N PRO A 121 12.17 11.51 -6.14
CA PRO A 121 11.26 11.72 -7.26
C PRO A 121 11.95 12.45 -8.42
N TRP A 122 11.40 12.32 -9.63
CA TRP A 122 11.81 13.19 -10.73
C TRP A 122 11.42 14.64 -10.42
N ARG A 123 12.25 15.59 -10.85
CA ARG A 123 11.96 17.03 -10.75
C ARG A 123 10.95 17.42 -11.83
N PHE A 124 9.71 16.97 -11.68
CA PHE A 124 8.63 17.28 -12.59
C PHE A 124 8.07 18.68 -12.28
N VAL A 125 8.44 19.67 -13.10
CA VAL A 125 8.00 21.05 -12.95
C VAL A 125 6.47 21.11 -13.10
N ASP A 126 5.81 21.74 -12.13
CA ASP A 126 4.35 21.87 -12.03
C ASP A 126 3.57 20.54 -12.01
N GLY A 127 4.26 19.42 -11.70
CA GLY A 127 3.64 18.11 -11.57
C GLY A 127 2.96 17.91 -10.21
N GLU A 128 1.75 17.36 -10.22
CA GLU A 128 1.00 17.00 -8.99
C GLU A 128 1.50 15.71 -8.33
N ALA A 129 2.14 14.83 -9.11
CA ALA A 129 2.76 13.60 -8.67
C ALA A 129 3.93 13.23 -9.58
N SER A 130 4.85 12.40 -9.07
CA SER A 130 6.02 11.97 -9.84
C SER A 130 6.44 10.56 -9.45
N ILE A 131 6.94 9.80 -10.42
CA ILE A 131 7.61 8.53 -10.11
C ILE A 131 8.87 8.79 -9.29
N ALA A 132 9.16 7.90 -8.36
CA ALA A 132 10.28 8.04 -7.45
C ALA A 132 11.06 6.75 -7.29
N ARG A 133 12.38 6.88 -7.10
CA ARG A 133 13.18 5.80 -6.52
C ARG A 133 13.13 5.94 -5.00
N ILE A 134 12.58 4.93 -4.33
CA ILE A 134 12.58 4.86 -2.87
C ILE A 134 13.58 3.79 -2.44
N VAL A 135 14.41 4.12 -1.46
CA VAL A 135 15.46 3.23 -0.94
C VAL A 135 15.44 3.24 0.58
N ALA A 136 15.74 2.10 1.18
CA ALA A 136 16.17 2.03 2.56
C ALA A 136 17.70 2.13 2.62
N MET A 137 18.22 2.87 3.60
CA MET A 137 19.66 2.98 3.85
C MET A 137 19.99 2.20 5.13
N VAL A 138 21.01 1.37 5.07
CA VAL A 138 21.49 0.54 6.18
C VAL A 138 23.02 0.57 6.20
N ASP A 139 23.64 0.18 7.31
CA ASP A 139 25.09 0.08 7.42
C ASP A 139 25.64 -1.03 6.50
N ASP A 140 26.92 -0.93 6.11
CA ASP A 140 27.52 -1.81 5.09
C ASP A 140 27.47 -3.30 5.50
N ASP A 141 27.73 -3.62 6.76
CA ASP A 141 27.69 -5.00 7.26
C ASP A 141 26.26 -5.57 7.26
N GLU A 142 25.27 -4.73 7.56
CA GLU A 142 23.87 -5.09 7.46
C GLU A 142 23.45 -5.27 6.00
N TYR A 143 23.90 -4.39 5.10
CA TYR A 143 23.64 -4.49 3.66
C TYR A 143 24.12 -5.85 3.12
N GLU A 144 25.34 -6.26 3.44
CA GLU A 144 25.88 -7.56 3.02
C GLU A 144 25.03 -8.73 3.54
N GLN A 145 24.56 -8.66 4.79
CA GLN A 145 23.66 -9.67 5.35
C GLN A 145 22.30 -9.71 4.63
N LEU A 146 21.72 -8.54 4.32
CA LEU A 146 20.47 -8.44 3.56
C LEU A 146 20.64 -8.98 2.14
N MET A 147 21.76 -8.70 1.48
CA MET A 147 22.05 -9.21 0.13
C MET A 147 22.28 -10.72 0.14
N ALA A 148 22.97 -11.26 1.14
CA ALA A 148 23.13 -12.70 1.33
C ALA A 148 21.77 -13.39 1.55
N ARG A 149 20.88 -12.79 2.35
CA ARG A 149 19.50 -13.27 2.52
C ARG A 149 18.71 -13.18 1.22
N LYS A 150 18.75 -12.04 0.52
CA LYS A 150 18.10 -11.84 -0.79
C LYS A 150 18.54 -12.88 -1.82
N ALA A 151 19.81 -13.28 -1.81
CA ALA A 151 20.34 -14.30 -2.73
C ALA A 151 19.68 -15.68 -2.55
N GLN A 152 19.19 -15.99 -1.35
CA GLN A 152 18.52 -17.24 -1.01
C GLN A 152 16.99 -17.17 -1.17
N MET A 153 16.42 -15.97 -1.35
CA MET A 153 14.98 -15.77 -1.51
C MET A 153 14.54 -15.95 -2.96
N PRO A 154 13.28 -16.38 -3.18
CA PRO A 154 12.65 -16.31 -4.49
C PRO A 154 12.68 -14.90 -5.06
N LYS A 155 12.84 -14.80 -6.39
CA LYS A 155 12.95 -13.52 -7.09
C LYS A 155 11.86 -13.38 -8.14
N THR A 156 11.38 -12.15 -8.31
CA THR A 156 10.51 -11.79 -9.43
C THR A 156 11.28 -11.83 -10.74
N LYS A 157 10.55 -11.70 -11.86
CA LYS A 157 11.15 -11.51 -13.19
C LYS A 157 12.13 -10.32 -13.24
N PHE A 158 11.92 -9.32 -12.38
CA PHE A 158 12.71 -8.09 -12.34
C PHE A 158 13.82 -8.10 -11.28
N GLY A 159 13.96 -9.19 -10.51
CA GLY A 159 15.05 -9.38 -9.56
C GLY A 159 14.78 -8.91 -8.14
N ASP A 160 13.57 -8.46 -7.84
CA ASP A 160 13.13 -8.17 -6.48
C ASP A 160 12.88 -9.46 -5.72
N CYS A 161 13.25 -9.53 -4.44
CA CYS A 161 12.88 -10.68 -3.61
C CYS A 161 11.49 -10.54 -3.01
N TYR A 162 10.87 -11.69 -2.77
CA TYR A 162 9.59 -11.78 -2.07
C TYR A 162 9.54 -13.01 -1.16
N ASP A 163 8.70 -12.98 -0.14
CA ASP A 163 8.44 -14.08 0.81
C ASP A 163 7.12 -14.79 0.44
N PRO A 164 7.17 -16.01 -0.14
CA PRO A 164 5.97 -16.79 -0.44
C PRO A 164 5.10 -17.09 0.78
N VAL A 165 5.70 -17.27 1.96
CA VAL A 165 4.98 -17.56 3.21
C VAL A 165 4.18 -16.33 3.63
N HIS A 166 4.71 -15.13 3.40
CA HIS A 166 3.98 -13.90 3.61
C HIS A 166 2.75 -13.82 2.67
N VAL A 167 2.92 -14.16 1.38
CA VAL A 167 1.81 -14.20 0.42
C VAL A 167 0.72 -15.19 0.84
N GLU A 168 1.10 -16.38 1.31
CA GLU A 168 0.17 -17.38 1.80
C GLU A 168 -0.65 -16.88 3.00
N ARG A 169 -0.01 -16.19 3.95
CA ARG A 169 -0.70 -15.58 5.11
C ARG A 169 -1.71 -14.51 4.71
N LEU A 170 -1.48 -13.84 3.58
CA LEU A 170 -2.42 -12.88 3.01
C LEU A 170 -3.59 -13.57 2.27
N GLY A 171 -3.62 -14.90 2.18
CA GLY A 171 -4.63 -15.65 1.44
C GLY A 171 -4.27 -15.89 -0.03
N GLY A 172 -2.97 -15.85 -0.37
CA GLY A 172 -2.49 -16.15 -1.71
C GLY A 172 -2.85 -15.08 -2.75
N ARG A 173 -2.72 -15.42 -4.03
CA ARG A 173 -3.08 -14.55 -5.17
C ARG A 173 -4.55 -14.08 -5.15
N GLY A 174 -5.44 -14.87 -4.53
CA GLY A 174 -6.89 -14.66 -4.60
C GLY A 174 -7.49 -15.03 -5.96
N SER A 175 -8.81 -14.95 -6.08
CA SER A 175 -9.49 -15.10 -7.37
C SER A 175 -9.27 -13.86 -8.23
N VAL A 176 -9.29 -14.05 -9.55
CA VAL A 176 -9.35 -12.94 -10.52
C VAL A 176 -10.81 -12.58 -10.78
N TYR A 177 -11.69 -13.61 -10.79
CA TYR A 177 -13.16 -13.59 -10.72
C TYR A 177 -13.59 -14.93 -10.13
#